data_AF-A0A951MM69-F1
#
_entry.id   AF-A0A951MM69-F1
#
_cell.length_a   1.000
_cell.length_b   1.000
_cell.length_c   1.000
_cell.angle_alpha   90.00
_cell.angle_beta   90.00
_cell.angle_gamma   90.00
#
_symmetry.space_group_name_H-M   'P 1'
#
loop_
_entity.id
_entity.type
_entity.pdbx_description
1 polymer ?
#
loop_
_entity_poly.entity_id
_entity_poly.type
_entity_poly.pdbx_seq_one_letter_code
_entity_poly.pdbx_strand_id
1 'polypeptide(L)'
;LEIADSRFQQGLVAKAQSAGKLPQDYRIPEHARNNTPESLWRKLEPLHARGMLPMFPLGTDFDPVEQNLIAALSELKRLSYGWRGKLRLVRGVIFARAQAQDSAPLVRMGLATPTGLKEWFLKRVVILGLRLSSKEHAA
;
A
#
# COMPACT_ATOMS: atom_id res chain seq x y z
N LEU A 1 -14.69 -16.08 13.23
CA LEU A 1 -15.42 -16.08 11.94
C LEU A 1 -15.88 -14.68 11.55
N GLU A 2 -16.43 -13.92 12.49
CA GLU A 2 -17.04 -12.60 12.22
C GLU A 2 -16.05 -11.52 11.77
N ILE A 3 -14.78 -11.62 12.16
CA ILE A 3 -13.71 -10.73 11.71
C ILE A 3 -13.03 -11.17 10.41
N ALA A 4 -13.36 -12.37 9.90
CA ALA A 4 -12.78 -12.88 8.67
C ALA A 4 -13.40 -12.16 7.47
N ASP A 5 -12.65 -12.08 6.37
CA ASP A 5 -13.16 -11.59 5.11
C ASP A 5 -14.35 -12.46 4.66
N SER A 6 -15.46 -11.80 4.33
CA SER A 6 -16.73 -12.45 3.97
C SER A 6 -16.62 -13.43 2.80
N ARG A 7 -15.63 -13.26 1.92
CA ARG A 7 -15.36 -14.20 0.82
C ARG A 7 -14.93 -15.59 1.30
N PHE A 8 -14.35 -15.70 2.50
CA PHE A 8 -13.87 -16.97 3.06
C PHE A 8 -14.74 -17.50 4.21
N GLN A 9 -15.63 -16.67 4.72
CA GLN A 9 -16.44 -16.92 5.90
C GLN A 9 -17.21 -18.25 5.85
N GLN A 10 -17.89 -18.57 4.74
CA GLN A 10 -18.67 -19.80 4.62
C GLN A 10 -17.79 -21.06 4.61
N GLY A 11 -16.65 -21.00 3.92
CA GLY A 11 -15.68 -22.10 3.92
C GLY A 11 -15.09 -22.36 5.31
N LEU A 12 -14.86 -21.30 6.09
CA LEU A 12 -14.41 -21.41 7.48
C LEU A 12 -15.50 -21.96 8.40
N VAL A 13 -16.77 -21.58 8.22
CA VAL A 13 -17.91 -22.17 8.95
C VAL A 13 -17.98 -23.66 8.70
N ALA A 14 -17.98 -24.10 7.44
CA ALA A 14 -18.08 -25.51 7.08
C ALA A 14 -16.95 -26.34 7.71
N LYS A 15 -15.70 -25.85 7.63
CA LYS A 15 -14.54 -26.50 8.26
C LYS A 15 -14.66 -26.58 9.78
N ALA A 16 -15.18 -25.53 10.42
CA ALA A 16 -15.36 -25.50 11.86
C ALA A 16 -16.49 -26.44 12.32
N GLN A 17 -17.58 -26.54 11.55
CA GLN A 17 -18.67 -27.49 11.81
C GLN A 17 -18.21 -28.95 11.63
N SER A 18 -17.49 -29.26 10.54
CA SER A 18 -16.97 -30.62 10.32
C SER A 18 -15.96 -31.05 11.40
N ALA A 19 -15.23 -30.09 11.97
CA ALA A 19 -14.30 -30.33 13.07
C ALA A 19 -14.97 -30.31 14.46
N GLY A 20 -16.29 -30.19 14.54
CA GLY A 20 -17.03 -30.13 15.81
C GLY A 20 -16.79 -28.86 16.64
N LYS A 21 -16.20 -27.81 16.05
CA LYS A 21 -15.90 -26.53 16.73
C LYS A 21 -17.09 -25.57 16.74
N LEU A 22 -18.11 -25.83 15.92
CA LEU A 22 -19.33 -25.03 15.84
C LEU A 22 -20.58 -25.91 15.72
N PRO A 23 -21.71 -25.46 16.28
CA PRO A 23 -23.01 -26.05 16.01
C PRO A 23 -23.35 -26.09 14.51
N GLN A 24 -24.06 -27.12 14.06
CA GLN A 24 -24.45 -27.27 12.65
C GLN A 24 -25.43 -26.19 12.17
N ASP A 25 -26.20 -25.62 13.09
CA ASP A 25 -27.15 -24.53 12.86
C ASP A 25 -26.50 -23.14 12.98
N TYR A 26 -25.22 -23.06 13.35
CA TYR A 26 -24.52 -21.77 13.44
C TYR A 26 -24.61 -21.01 12.12
N ARG A 27 -25.01 -19.74 12.23
CA ARG A 27 -25.02 -18.77 11.13
C ARG A 27 -24.20 -17.56 11.53
N ILE A 28 -23.45 -17.03 10.58
CA ILE A 28 -22.75 -15.75 10.77
C ILE A 28 -23.82 -14.66 10.99
N PRO A 29 -23.69 -13.82 12.03
CA PRO A 29 -24.65 -12.76 12.31
C PRO A 29 -24.59 -11.68 11.23
N GLU A 30 -25.71 -10.98 11.03
CA GLU A 30 -25.89 -10.07 9.89
C GLU A 30 -24.85 -8.95 9.85
N HIS A 31 -24.48 -8.38 11.01
CA HIS A 31 -23.46 -7.32 11.12
C HIS A 31 -22.09 -7.73 10.59
N ALA A 32 -21.79 -9.03 10.55
CA ALA A 32 -20.51 -9.59 10.14
C ALA A 32 -20.48 -10.11 8.69
N ARG A 33 -21.61 -10.13 7.98
CA ARG A 33 -21.72 -10.73 6.63
C ARG A 33 -21.16 -9.86 5.50
N ASN A 34 -20.79 -8.62 5.77
CA ASN A 34 -20.25 -7.67 4.78
C ASN A 34 -18.89 -7.11 5.21
N ASN A 35 -18.04 -7.98 5.73
CA ASN A 35 -16.66 -7.69 6.06
C ASN A 35 -15.77 -7.95 4.85
N THR A 36 -15.87 -7.11 3.83
CA THR A 36 -15.01 -7.15 2.64
C THR A 36 -14.09 -5.93 2.59
N PRO A 37 -12.94 -6.00 1.91
CA PRO A 37 -12.05 -4.86 1.74
C PRO A 37 -12.77 -3.61 1.21
N GLU A 38 -13.66 -3.77 0.23
CA GLU A 38 -14.40 -2.66 -0.41
C GLU A 38 -15.46 -2.05 0.51
N SER A 39 -16.08 -2.87 1.38
CA SER A 39 -17.02 -2.41 2.41
C SER A 39 -16.28 -1.64 3.50
N LEU A 40 -15.15 -2.16 3.96
CA LEU A 40 -14.29 -1.50 4.94
C LEU A 40 -13.77 -0.17 4.41
N TRP A 41 -13.30 -0.12 3.16
CA TRP A 41 -12.78 1.11 2.58
C TRP A 41 -13.85 2.21 2.52
N ARG A 42 -15.05 1.89 2.07
CA ARG A 42 -16.18 2.85 2.07
C ARG A 42 -16.56 3.35 3.46
N LYS A 43 -16.47 2.51 4.49
CA LYS A 43 -16.78 2.90 5.87
C LYS A 43 -15.69 3.77 6.50
N LEU A 44 -14.43 3.54 6.13
CA LEU A 44 -13.27 4.22 6.71
C LEU A 44 -12.86 5.47 5.94
N GLU A 45 -13.24 5.60 4.67
CA GLU A 45 -12.92 6.76 3.82
C GLU A 45 -13.25 8.11 4.49
N PRO A 46 -14.42 8.31 5.15
CA PRO A 46 -14.71 9.60 5.75
C PRO A 46 -13.79 9.94 6.93
N LEU A 47 -13.30 8.91 7.64
CA LEU A 47 -12.35 9.08 8.73
C LEU A 47 -10.95 9.36 8.19
N HIS A 48 -10.58 8.69 7.10
CA HIS A 48 -9.32 8.93 6.40
C HIS A 48 -9.25 10.36 5.85
N ALA A 49 -10.31 10.83 5.18
CA ALA A 49 -10.41 12.19 4.66
C ALA A 49 -10.35 13.27 5.76
N ARG A 50 -10.78 12.94 6.99
CA ARG A 50 -10.67 13.80 8.17
C ARG A 50 -9.30 13.73 8.85
N GLY A 51 -8.36 12.97 8.32
CA GLY A 51 -7.02 12.78 8.91
C GLY A 51 -7.00 11.93 10.18
N MET A 52 -8.10 11.22 10.50
CA MET A 52 -8.20 10.41 11.72
C MET A 52 -7.53 9.04 11.62
N LEU A 53 -7.14 8.65 10.40
CA LEU A 53 -6.44 7.39 10.12
C LEU A 53 -5.05 7.70 9.53
N PRO A 54 -4.09 8.17 10.35
CA PRO A 54 -2.73 8.40 9.89
C PRO A 54 -2.06 7.08 9.51
N MET A 55 -1.04 7.15 8.64
CA MET A 55 -0.26 5.98 8.21
C MET A 55 0.38 5.23 9.40
N PHE A 56 0.79 5.97 10.44
CA PHE A 56 1.41 5.44 11.65
C PHE A 56 0.59 5.82 12.90
N PRO A 57 -0.50 5.09 13.21
CA PRO A 57 -1.43 5.46 14.28
C PRO A 57 -0.86 5.31 15.70
N LEU A 58 0.22 4.54 15.87
CA LEU A 58 0.90 4.34 17.15
C LEU A 58 2.18 5.17 17.28
N GLY A 59 2.37 6.16 16.41
CA GLY A 59 3.63 6.87 16.27
C GLY A 59 4.64 6.12 15.41
N THR A 60 5.73 6.82 15.06
CA THR A 60 6.83 6.27 14.27
C THR A 60 8.12 7.03 14.54
N ASP A 61 9.25 6.33 14.49
CA ASP A 61 10.58 6.93 14.50
C ASP A 61 10.99 7.47 13.12
N PHE A 62 10.17 7.24 12.09
CA PHE A 62 10.44 7.74 10.75
C PHE A 62 10.14 9.24 10.65
N ASP A 63 11.12 9.98 10.15
CA ASP A 63 10.92 11.37 9.80
C ASP A 63 9.98 11.53 8.57
N PRO A 64 9.46 12.74 8.28
CA PRO A 64 8.55 12.94 7.14
C PRO A 64 9.12 12.53 5.77
N VAL A 65 10.45 12.63 5.58
CA VAL A 65 11.12 12.23 4.34
C VAL A 65 11.11 10.71 4.21
N GLU A 66 11.37 10.00 5.31
CA GLU A 66 11.34 8.54 5.39
C GLU A 66 9.93 7.99 5.20
N GLN A 67 8.92 8.61 5.81
CA GLN A 67 7.53 8.22 5.60
C GLN A 67 7.12 8.34 4.13
N ASN A 68 7.52 9.43 3.46
CA ASN A 68 7.29 9.60 2.02
C ASN A 68 8.04 8.52 1.19
N LEU A 69 9.29 8.22 1.55
CA LEU A 69 10.05 7.16 0.90
C LEU A 69 9.41 5.77 1.08
N ILE A 70 8.85 5.46 2.25
CA ILE A 70 8.15 4.19 2.50
C ILE A 70 6.96 4.04 1.55
N ALA A 71 6.15 5.08 1.38
CA ALA A 71 5.03 5.08 0.45
C ALA A 71 5.50 4.87 -1.00
N ALA A 72 6.49 5.65 -1.42
CA ALA A 72 7.08 5.57 -2.76
C ALA A 72 7.66 4.18 -3.08
N LEU A 73 8.46 3.62 -2.16
CA LEU A 73 9.11 2.32 -2.35
C LEU A 73 8.10 1.17 -2.31
N SER A 74 7.06 1.26 -1.48
CA SER A 74 5.99 0.27 -1.42
C SER A 74 5.23 0.19 -2.75
N GLU A 75 4.93 1.34 -3.35
CA GLU A 75 4.27 1.40 -4.65
C GLU A 75 5.18 0.86 -5.77
N LEU A 76 6.47 1.22 -5.77
CA LEU A 76 7.44 0.66 -6.70
C LEU A 76 7.55 -0.87 -6.57
N LYS A 77 7.56 -1.39 -5.34
CA LYS A 77 7.56 -2.83 -5.06
C LYS A 77 6.31 -3.47 -5.64
N ARG A 78 5.12 -2.89 -5.42
CA ARG A 78 3.86 -3.39 -5.99
C ARG A 78 3.90 -3.46 -7.51
N LEU A 79 4.42 -2.42 -8.15
CA LEU A 79 4.57 -2.35 -9.61
C LEU A 79 5.64 -3.30 -10.17
N SER A 80 6.62 -3.67 -9.36
CA SER A 80 7.66 -4.62 -9.76
C SER A 80 7.12 -6.04 -9.92
N TYR A 81 5.97 -6.35 -9.30
CA TYR A 81 5.27 -7.62 -9.47
C TYR A 81 4.50 -7.66 -10.81
N GLY A 82 5.02 -8.45 -11.74
CA GLY A 82 4.40 -8.72 -13.04
C GLY A 82 4.96 -7.91 -14.20
N TRP A 83 4.86 -8.48 -15.40
CA TRP A 83 5.49 -7.93 -16.61
C TRP A 83 4.88 -6.58 -17.05
N ARG A 84 3.56 -6.40 -16.92
CA ARG A 84 2.88 -5.13 -17.24
C ARG A 84 3.32 -3.99 -16.31
N GLY A 85 3.48 -4.29 -15.02
CA GLY A 85 3.97 -3.34 -14.03
C GLY A 85 5.41 -2.89 -14.33
N LYS A 86 6.28 -3.85 -14.69
CA LYS A 86 7.64 -3.56 -15.15
C LYS A 86 7.68 -2.68 -16.41
N LEU A 87 6.82 -2.94 -17.40
CA LEU A 87 6.72 -2.08 -18.59
C LEU A 87 6.34 -0.63 -18.24
N ARG A 88 5.36 -0.47 -17.36
CA ARG A 88 4.92 0.84 -16.87
C ARG A 88 6.03 1.57 -16.10
N LEU A 89 6.79 0.84 -15.28
CA LEU A 89 7.96 1.37 -14.58
C LEU A 89 9.02 1.86 -15.57
N VAL A 90 9.40 1.05 -16.56
CA VAL A 90 10.41 1.43 -17.57
C VAL A 90 9.97 2.67 -18.34
N ARG A 91 8.72 2.72 -18.80
CA ARG A 91 8.18 3.92 -19.46
C ARG A 91 8.20 5.13 -18.53
N GLY A 92 7.77 4.98 -17.29
CA GLY A 92 7.73 6.05 -16.30
C GLY A 92 9.12 6.61 -15.96
N VAL A 93 10.14 5.75 -15.86
CA VAL A 93 11.54 6.12 -15.60
C VAL A 93 12.11 7.01 -16.69
N ILE A 94 11.74 6.79 -17.96
CA ILE A 94 12.20 7.62 -19.09
C ILE A 94 11.67 9.07 -18.96
N PHE A 95 10.44 9.23 -18.47
CA PHE A 95 9.80 10.54 -18.28
C PHE A 95 9.95 11.11 -16.85
N ALA A 96 10.68 10.42 -15.98
CA ALA A 96 10.96 10.87 -14.62
C ALA A 96 12.03 11.96 -14.64
N ARG A 97 11.63 13.20 -14.30
CA ARG A 97 12.53 14.36 -14.15
C ARG A 97 12.65 14.73 -12.67
N ALA A 98 13.87 14.95 -12.21
CA ALA A 98 14.08 15.42 -10.85
C ALA A 98 13.46 16.81 -10.67
N GLN A 99 12.76 17.00 -9.56
CA GLN A 99 12.26 18.29 -9.08
C GLN A 99 12.98 18.69 -7.80
N ALA A 100 12.93 19.97 -7.42
CA ALA A 100 13.59 20.47 -6.21
C ALA A 100 13.13 19.71 -4.94
N GLN A 101 11.86 19.32 -4.89
CA GLN A 101 11.26 18.54 -3.80
C GLN A 101 11.80 17.11 -3.66
N ASP A 102 12.45 16.56 -4.69
CA ASP A 102 13.00 15.20 -4.65
C ASP A 102 14.39 15.15 -3.96
N SER A 103 14.99 16.32 -3.67
CA SER A 103 16.35 16.41 -3.14
C SER A 103 16.53 15.68 -1.81
N ALA A 104 15.70 15.96 -0.80
CA ALA A 104 15.81 15.35 0.52
C ALA A 104 15.61 13.82 0.51
N PRO A 105 14.57 13.26 -0.17
CA PRO A 105 14.46 11.81 -0.34
C PRO A 105 15.67 11.16 -1.03
N LEU A 106 16.22 11.81 -2.06
CA LEU A 106 17.38 11.30 -2.78
C LEU A 106 18.66 11.33 -1.94
N VAL A 107 18.86 12.36 -1.11
CA VAL A 107 19.97 12.41 -0.15
C VAL A 107 19.85 11.27 0.85
N ARG A 108 18.65 11.06 1.43
CA ARG A 108 18.42 9.97 2.40
C ARG A 108 18.70 8.58 1.82
N MET A 109 18.43 8.40 0.53
CA MET A 109 18.71 7.17 -0.21
C MET A 109 20.16 7.03 -0.71
N GLY A 110 21.02 8.04 -0.50
CA GLY A 110 22.39 8.06 -1.04
C GLY A 110 22.46 8.24 -2.57
N LEU A 111 21.40 8.77 -3.19
CA LEU A 111 21.24 8.91 -4.65
C LEU A 111 21.30 10.38 -5.13
N ALA A 112 21.75 11.30 -4.28
CA ALA A 112 21.89 12.72 -4.63
C ALA A 112 22.86 12.90 -5.82
N THR A 113 24.05 12.28 -5.73
CA THR A 113 25.13 12.32 -6.72
C THR A 113 25.41 10.92 -7.26
N PRO A 114 24.65 10.44 -8.26
CA PRO A 114 24.88 9.11 -8.83
C PRO A 114 26.22 9.07 -9.56
N THR A 115 27.05 8.09 -9.22
CA THR A 115 28.41 7.92 -9.76
C THR A 115 28.46 6.94 -10.93
N GLY A 116 27.37 6.21 -11.21
CA GLY A 116 27.30 5.24 -12.29
C GLY A 116 25.89 4.98 -12.84
N LEU A 117 25.81 4.18 -13.90
CA LEU A 117 24.56 3.88 -14.63
C LEU A 117 23.49 3.23 -13.73
N LYS A 118 23.92 2.35 -12.82
CA LYS A 118 23.03 1.68 -11.86
C LYS A 118 22.38 2.69 -10.91
N GLU A 119 23.18 3.57 -10.31
CA GLU A 119 22.68 4.60 -9.39
C GLU A 119 21.82 5.64 -10.10
N TRP A 120 22.19 5.99 -11.34
CA TRP A 120 21.36 6.84 -12.19
C TRP A 120 19.99 6.23 -12.46
N PHE A 121 19.93 4.92 -12.75
CA PHE A 121 18.68 4.20 -12.94
C PHE A 121 17.86 4.17 -11.64
N LEU A 122 18.49 3.81 -10.51
CA LEU A 122 17.84 3.80 -9.20
C LEU A 122 17.28 5.16 -8.80
N LYS A 123 18.03 6.24 -9.03
CA LYS A 123 17.58 7.64 -8.82
C LYS A 123 16.29 7.91 -9.58
N ARG A 124 16.22 7.53 -10.86
CA ARG A 124 14.99 7.73 -11.67
C ARG A 124 13.83 6.87 -11.22
N VAL A 125 14.09 5.64 -10.78
CA VAL A 125 13.07 4.76 -10.22
C VAL A 125 12.49 5.36 -8.94
N VAL A 126 13.33 5.86 -8.03
CA VAL A 126 12.88 6.51 -6.79
C VAL A 126 12.05 7.76 -7.09
N ILE A 127 12.51 8.64 -8.01
CA ILE A 127 11.74 9.81 -8.45
C ILE A 127 10.36 9.40 -9.00
N LEU A 128 10.30 8.32 -9.79
CA LEU A 128 9.02 7.80 -10.27
C LEU A 128 8.11 7.35 -9.12
N GLY A 129 8.66 6.63 -8.13
CA GLY A 129 7.92 6.19 -6.95
C GLY A 129 7.34 7.36 -6.14
N LEU A 130 8.14 8.42 -5.93
CA LEU A 130 7.71 9.64 -5.23
C LEU A 130 6.53 10.31 -5.96
N ARG A 131 6.55 10.32 -7.30
CA ARG A 131 5.45 10.88 -8.11
C ARG A 131 4.18 10.03 -8.08
N LEU A 132 4.31 8.71 -8.01
CA LEU A 132 3.17 7.81 -7.98
C LEU A 132 2.47 7.85 -6.62
N SER A 133 3.25 7.79 -5.54
CA SER A 133 2.72 7.90 -4.17
C SER A 133 2.07 9.26 -3.89
N SER A 134 2.67 10.36 -4.36
CA SER A 134 2.07 11.71 -4.22
C SER A 134 0.70 11.84 -4.89
N LYS A 135 0.43 11.07 -5.96
CA LYS A 135 -0.88 11.08 -6.64
C LYS A 135 -1.95 10.30 -5.89
N GLU A 136 -1.59 9.22 -5.18
CA GLU A 136 -2.53 8.47 -4.35
C GLU A 136 -2.93 9.21 -3.07
N HIS A 137 -2.12 10.15 -2.59
CA HIS A 137 -2.45 10.96 -1.42
C HIS A 137 -3.32 12.19 -1.76
N ALA A 138 -3.43 12.53 -3.05
CA ALA A 138 -4.20 13.67 -3.55
C ALA A 138 -5.57 13.27 -4.16
N ALA A 139 -5.89 11.98 -4.19
CA ALA A 139 -7.11 11.39 -4.73
C ALA A 139 -7.87 10.64 -3.63
#